data_AF-A0A0S4TNX7-F1
#
_entry.id   AF-A0A0S4TNX7-F1
#
_cell.length_a   1.000
_cell.length_b   1.000
_cell.length_c   1.000
_cell.angle_alpha   90.00
_cell.angle_beta   90.00
_cell.angle_gamma   90.00
#
_symmetry.space_group_name_H-M   'P 1'
#
loop_
_entity.id
_entity.type
_entity.pdbx_description
1 polymer ?
#
loop_
_entity_poly.entity_id
_entity_poly.type
_entity_poly.pdbx_seq_one_letter_code
_entity_poly.pdbx_strand_id
1 'polypeptide(L)'
;MTSIRAVVFDAYGTLFDVYSVAARAEQLFPGKGEALSVLWRDRQIDYTRIRSLAGPSGEHYKPFWDVTVDALRYACARLNLPLGNHAEATLMREYACLSAFPENVPVLRRLREMGLPLGILSNGNPQMLEIAVKSAGMSGLFDHVLSVDAVRLYKTAPAAYALAPAAFGVPAAQILFVSSNGWDACGATWHGFTTFWINRLGHPPEALDVAPAAAGHDMRDLLQFVQARQSMR
;
A
#
# COMPACT_ATOMS: atom_id res chain seq x y z
N MET A 1 -23.79 12.56 5.42
CA MET A 1 -22.50 11.93 5.05
C MET A 1 -22.00 12.56 3.75
N THR A 2 -20.72 12.93 3.68
CA THR A 2 -20.13 13.53 2.46
C THR A 2 -20.12 12.54 1.30
N SER A 3 -20.32 13.04 0.09
CA SER A 3 -20.40 12.22 -1.11
C SER A 3 -19.02 11.73 -1.57
N ILE A 4 -18.84 10.40 -1.69
CA ILE A 4 -17.65 9.80 -2.33
C ILE A 4 -17.69 10.12 -3.83
N ARG A 5 -16.58 10.65 -4.34
CA ARG A 5 -16.34 11.05 -5.73
C ARG A 5 -15.11 10.42 -6.37
N ALA A 6 -14.24 9.78 -5.58
CA ALA A 6 -13.11 8.99 -6.07
C ALA A 6 -12.73 7.94 -5.02
N VAL A 7 -12.09 6.85 -5.45
CA VAL A 7 -11.55 5.82 -4.57
C VAL A 7 -10.05 5.70 -4.78
N VAL A 8 -9.28 5.89 -3.71
CA VAL A 8 -7.81 5.83 -3.74
C VAL A 8 -7.34 4.67 -2.89
N PHE A 9 -6.49 3.83 -3.48
CA PHE A 9 -6.00 2.61 -2.87
C PHE A 9 -4.54 2.76 -2.45
N ASP A 10 -4.21 2.24 -1.27
CA ASP A 10 -2.86 1.81 -0.98
C ASP A 10 -2.45 0.64 -1.92
N ALA A 11 -1.14 0.42 -2.09
CA ALA A 11 -0.62 -0.61 -2.97
C ALA A 11 -0.29 -1.91 -2.21
N TYR A 12 0.76 -1.89 -1.39
CA TYR A 12 1.39 -3.08 -0.83
C TYR A 12 0.63 -3.63 0.38
N GLY A 13 0.13 -4.87 0.25
CA GLY A 13 -0.77 -5.52 1.20
C GLY A 13 -2.26 -5.30 0.88
N THR A 14 -2.57 -4.28 0.07
CA THR A 14 -3.94 -3.92 -0.31
C THR A 14 -4.31 -4.47 -1.69
N LEU A 15 -3.64 -3.95 -2.72
CA LEU A 15 -3.79 -4.39 -4.10
C LEU A 15 -2.82 -5.51 -4.46
N PHE A 16 -1.62 -5.49 -3.88
CA PHE A 16 -0.56 -6.45 -4.16
C PHE A 16 -0.27 -7.30 -2.94
N ASP A 17 -0.25 -8.61 -3.12
CA ASP A 17 0.04 -9.57 -2.06
C ASP A 17 1.55 -9.63 -1.80
N VAL A 18 1.98 -9.05 -0.68
CA VAL A 18 3.40 -9.04 -0.26
C VAL A 18 3.87 -10.40 0.26
N TYR A 19 2.95 -11.33 0.56
CA TYR A 19 3.30 -12.66 1.08
C TYR A 19 3.80 -13.61 -0.02
N SER A 20 3.61 -13.28 -1.30
CA SER A 20 4.20 -14.07 -2.41
C SER A 20 5.74 -14.15 -2.32
N VAL A 21 6.36 -13.14 -1.71
CA VAL A 21 7.81 -13.08 -1.49
C VAL A 21 8.27 -14.12 -0.46
N ALA A 22 7.41 -14.50 0.50
CA ALA A 22 7.74 -15.50 1.52
C ALA A 22 8.01 -16.87 0.89
N ALA A 23 7.20 -17.27 -0.11
CA ALA A 23 7.41 -18.53 -0.82
C ALA A 23 8.74 -18.56 -1.59
N ARG A 24 9.11 -17.44 -2.24
CA ARG A 24 10.42 -17.33 -2.91
C ARG A 24 11.56 -17.32 -1.91
N ALA A 25 11.41 -16.63 -0.78
CA ALA A 25 12.38 -16.62 0.30
C ALA A 25 12.60 -18.01 0.89
N GLU A 26 11.55 -18.82 1.04
CA GLU A 26 11.63 -20.20 1.52
C GLU A 26 12.42 -21.10 0.56
N GLN A 27 12.28 -20.91 -0.74
CA GLN A 27 13.06 -21.65 -1.75
C GLN A 27 14.56 -21.31 -1.69
N LEU A 28 14.91 -20.05 -1.42
CA LEU A 28 16.30 -19.59 -1.34
C LEU A 28 16.94 -19.88 0.03
N PHE A 29 16.13 -19.83 1.08
CA PHE A 29 16.54 -20.01 2.48
C PHE A 29 15.54 -20.95 3.19
N PRO A 30 15.67 -22.28 2.99
CA PRO A 30 14.74 -23.26 3.57
C PRO A 30 14.64 -23.13 5.09
N GLY A 31 13.40 -23.14 5.60
CA GLY A 31 13.03 -22.96 7.01
C GLY A 31 13.09 -21.52 7.51
N LYS A 32 13.30 -20.53 6.62
CA LYS A 32 13.53 -19.12 6.98
C LYS A 32 12.70 -18.12 6.16
N GLY A 33 11.88 -18.56 5.21
CA GLY A 33 11.11 -17.70 4.32
C GLY A 33 10.11 -16.80 5.06
N GLU A 34 9.33 -17.36 5.97
CA GLU A 34 8.39 -16.59 6.79
C GLU A 34 9.13 -15.58 7.68
N ALA A 35 10.13 -16.04 8.43
CA ALA A 35 10.91 -15.19 9.33
C ALA A 35 11.58 -14.02 8.58
N LEU A 36 12.11 -14.27 7.38
CA LEU A 36 12.67 -13.24 6.53
C LEU A 36 11.58 -12.27 6.05
N SER A 37 10.45 -12.76 5.54
CA SER A 37 9.38 -11.89 5.03
C SER A 37 8.82 -10.94 6.09
N VAL A 38 8.64 -11.44 7.32
CA VAL A 38 8.14 -10.64 8.45
C VAL A 38 9.14 -9.55 8.81
N LEU A 39 10.40 -9.91 9.06
CA LEU A 39 11.43 -8.95 9.46
C LEU A 39 11.76 -7.95 8.34
N TRP A 40 11.74 -8.40 7.09
CA TRP A 40 11.97 -7.53 5.94
C TRP A 40 10.87 -6.49 5.81
N ARG A 41 9.59 -6.89 5.89
CA ARG A 41 8.46 -5.94 5.83
C ARG A 41 8.47 -4.96 7.00
N ASP A 42 8.75 -5.46 8.21
CA ASP A 42 8.89 -4.65 9.42
C ASP A 42 9.94 -3.54 9.22
N ARG A 43 11.18 -3.93 8.86
CA ARG A 43 12.27 -2.97 8.67
C ARG A 43 12.08 -2.05 7.47
N GLN A 44 11.44 -2.52 6.41
CA GLN A 44 11.11 -1.68 5.26
C GLN A 44 10.22 -0.52 5.69
N ILE A 45 9.16 -0.80 6.46
CA ILE A 45 8.24 0.23 6.96
C ILE A 45 8.93 1.11 8.01
N ASP A 46 9.67 0.54 8.96
CA ASP A 46 10.44 1.33 9.92
C ASP A 46 11.39 2.31 9.24
N TYR A 47 12.13 1.87 8.22
CA TYR A 47 13.08 2.72 7.52
C TYR A 47 12.40 3.86 6.76
N THR A 48 11.20 3.65 6.22
CA THR A 48 10.42 4.77 5.66
C THR A 48 10.07 5.82 6.71
N ARG A 49 9.61 5.39 7.89
CA ARG A 49 9.23 6.28 9.00
C ARG A 49 10.45 7.02 9.55
N ILE A 50 11.52 6.30 9.87
CA ILE A 50 12.77 6.87 10.42
C ILE A 50 13.34 7.93 9.47
N ARG A 51 13.41 7.63 8.16
CA ARG A 51 13.94 8.57 7.16
C ARG A 51 13.10 9.84 7.07
N SER A 52 11.78 9.73 6.98
CA SER A 52 10.90 10.90 6.86
C SER A 52 10.73 11.68 8.16
N LEU A 53 10.82 11.02 9.31
CA LEU A 53 10.77 11.67 10.61
C LEU A 53 12.07 12.44 10.91
N ALA A 54 13.22 11.87 10.55
CA ALA A 54 14.53 12.52 10.73
C ALA A 54 14.78 13.64 9.72
N GLY A 55 14.09 13.63 8.57
CA GLY A 55 14.16 14.66 7.55
C GLY A 55 12.76 15.11 7.11
N PRO A 56 12.11 16.02 7.84
CA PRO A 56 10.75 16.48 7.55
C PRO A 56 10.60 17.22 6.21
N SER A 57 11.69 17.57 5.54
CA SER A 57 11.72 18.16 4.20
C SER A 57 12.30 17.21 3.14
N GLY A 58 12.48 15.94 3.47
CA GLY A 58 13.03 14.91 2.57
C GLY A 58 14.55 14.82 2.55
N GLU A 59 15.24 15.34 3.57
CA GLU A 59 16.70 15.36 3.71
C GLU A 59 17.31 13.96 3.70
N HIS A 60 16.60 12.98 4.27
CA HIS A 60 17.02 11.58 4.33
C HIS A 60 16.21 10.66 3.43
N TYR A 61 15.42 11.25 2.51
CA TYR A 61 14.64 10.49 1.55
C TYR A 61 15.53 9.64 0.65
N LYS A 62 15.09 8.41 0.47
CA LYS A 62 15.62 7.44 -0.49
C LYS A 62 14.43 6.77 -1.15
N PRO A 63 14.42 6.51 -2.47
CA PRO A 63 13.31 5.81 -3.13
C PRO A 63 12.98 4.47 -2.49
N PHE A 64 11.71 4.07 -2.58
CA PHE A 64 11.20 2.91 -1.85
C PHE A 64 11.86 1.60 -2.26
N TRP A 65 12.21 1.47 -3.55
CA TRP A 65 13.03 0.37 -4.04
C TRP A 65 14.31 0.20 -3.21
N ASP A 66 15.05 1.29 -3.01
CA ASP A 66 16.34 1.20 -2.32
C ASP A 66 16.18 1.07 -0.80
N VAL A 67 15.08 1.58 -0.22
CA VAL A 67 14.72 1.30 1.19
C VAL A 67 14.37 -0.18 1.36
N THR A 68 13.73 -0.78 0.36
CA THR A 68 13.38 -2.20 0.32
C THR A 68 14.63 -3.07 0.25
N VAL A 69 15.63 -2.69 -0.56
CA VAL A 69 16.95 -3.34 -0.59
C VAL A 69 17.66 -3.21 0.77
N ASP A 70 17.68 -2.02 1.37
CA ASP A 70 18.31 -1.80 2.68
C ASP A 70 17.71 -2.71 3.75
N ALA A 71 16.37 -2.81 3.78
CA ALA A 71 15.66 -3.66 4.72
C ALA A 71 15.89 -5.17 4.48
N LEU A 72 16.00 -5.60 3.21
CA LEU A 72 16.33 -6.98 2.87
C LEU A 72 17.71 -7.35 3.41
N ARG A 73 18.71 -6.51 3.13
CA ARG A 73 20.09 -6.70 3.58
C ARG A 73 20.18 -6.77 5.09
N TYR A 74 19.50 -5.87 5.79
CA TYR A 74 19.43 -5.89 7.25
C TYR A 74 18.80 -7.20 7.76
N ALA A 75 17.65 -7.61 7.20
CA ALA A 75 16.92 -8.78 7.66
C ALA A 75 17.73 -10.07 7.44
N CYS A 76 18.36 -10.22 6.27
CA CYS A 76 19.27 -11.34 6.01
C CYS A 76 20.47 -11.36 6.95
N ALA A 77 21.12 -10.22 7.19
CA ALA A 77 22.23 -10.13 8.14
C ALA A 77 21.80 -10.51 9.55
N ARG A 78 20.65 -9.99 10.01
CA ARG A 78 20.10 -10.28 11.34
C ARG A 78 19.72 -11.75 11.53
N LEU A 79 19.26 -12.41 10.46
CA LEU A 79 18.86 -13.82 10.47
C LEU A 79 20.00 -14.78 10.09
N ASN A 80 21.23 -14.27 9.88
CA ASN A 80 22.39 -15.02 9.41
C ASN A 80 22.15 -15.77 8.09
N LEU A 81 21.47 -15.14 7.14
CA LEU A 81 21.17 -15.72 5.82
C LEU A 81 22.23 -15.32 4.79
N PRO A 82 22.69 -16.26 3.94
CA PRO A 82 23.72 -16.00 2.93
C PRO A 82 23.16 -15.24 1.73
N LEU A 83 22.90 -13.93 1.90
CA LEU A 83 22.40 -13.06 0.83
C LEU A 83 23.53 -12.65 -0.12
N GLY A 84 23.76 -13.45 -1.15
CA GLY A 84 24.60 -13.07 -2.29
C GLY A 84 23.84 -12.27 -3.34
N ASN A 85 24.56 -11.69 -4.31
CA ASN A 85 23.99 -10.88 -5.41
C ASN A 85 22.84 -11.57 -6.15
N HIS A 86 22.95 -12.89 -6.38
CA HIS A 86 21.90 -13.66 -7.06
C HIS A 86 20.60 -13.75 -6.24
N ALA A 87 20.71 -14.03 -4.94
CA ALA A 87 19.55 -14.14 -4.06
C ALA A 87 18.89 -12.76 -3.86
N GLU A 88 19.68 -11.70 -3.66
CA GLU A 88 19.18 -10.32 -3.58
C GLU A 88 18.42 -9.93 -4.85
N ALA A 89 19.02 -10.12 -6.03
CA ALA A 89 18.36 -9.79 -7.28
C ALA A 89 17.09 -10.63 -7.51
N THR A 90 17.07 -11.88 -7.06
CA THR A 90 15.89 -12.76 -7.19
C THR A 90 14.75 -12.30 -6.31
N LEU A 91 14.99 -12.01 -5.03
CA LEU A 91 13.97 -11.51 -4.12
C LEU A 91 13.46 -10.13 -4.52
N MET A 92 14.34 -9.24 -4.98
CA MET A 92 13.94 -7.92 -5.48
C MET A 92 13.11 -8.00 -6.77
N ARG A 93 13.38 -8.96 -7.66
CA ARG A 93 12.51 -9.23 -8.83
C ARG A 93 11.13 -9.73 -8.41
N GLU A 94 11.06 -10.62 -7.42
CA GLU A 94 9.78 -11.10 -6.88
C GLU A 94 8.97 -9.93 -6.29
N TYR A 95 9.64 -9.02 -5.58
CA TYR A 95 9.02 -7.81 -5.06
C TYR A 95 8.54 -6.86 -6.18
N ALA A 96 9.26 -6.76 -7.31
CA ALA A 96 8.83 -5.95 -8.44
C ALA A 96 7.54 -6.46 -9.11
N CYS A 97 7.29 -7.77 -9.04
CA CYS A 97 6.21 -8.47 -9.75
C CYS A 97 5.23 -9.14 -8.80
N LEU A 98 4.86 -8.48 -7.70
CA LEU A 98 3.87 -9.01 -6.76
C LEU A 98 2.54 -9.31 -7.46
N SER A 99 1.96 -10.45 -7.13
CA SER A 99 0.63 -10.82 -7.61
C SER A 99 -0.44 -9.94 -6.98
N ALA A 100 -1.50 -9.64 -7.71
CA ALA A 100 -2.70 -9.07 -7.11
C ALA A 100 -3.52 -10.13 -6.39
N PHE A 101 -4.30 -9.71 -5.38
CA PHE A 101 -5.33 -10.58 -4.84
C PHE A 101 -6.41 -10.86 -5.91
N PRO A 102 -6.87 -12.12 -6.06
CA PRO A 102 -7.75 -12.51 -7.18
C PRO A 102 -9.05 -11.70 -7.28
N GLU A 103 -9.59 -11.23 -6.16
CA GLU A 103 -10.83 -10.45 -6.12
C GLU A 103 -10.68 -8.99 -6.61
N ASN A 104 -9.45 -8.49 -6.75
CA ASN A 104 -9.21 -7.06 -6.98
C ASN A 104 -9.73 -6.57 -8.33
N VAL A 105 -9.37 -7.22 -9.43
CA VAL A 105 -9.72 -6.77 -10.78
C VAL A 105 -11.25 -6.71 -10.99
N PRO A 106 -12.04 -7.74 -10.63
CA PRO A 106 -13.50 -7.66 -10.72
C PRO A 106 -14.08 -6.50 -9.89
N VAL A 107 -13.61 -6.30 -8.66
CA VAL A 107 -14.09 -5.21 -7.80
C VAL A 107 -13.75 -3.83 -8.39
N LEU A 108 -12.51 -3.62 -8.84
CA LEU A 108 -12.08 -2.36 -9.45
C LEU A 108 -12.91 -2.03 -10.69
N ARG A 109 -13.19 -3.02 -11.56
CA ARG A 109 -14.08 -2.83 -12.71
C ARG A 109 -15.47 -2.42 -12.27
N ARG A 110 -16.02 -3.05 -11.24
CA ARG A 110 -17.35 -2.68 -10.74
C ARG A 110 -17.40 -1.26 -10.19
N LEU A 111 -16.37 -0.82 -9.47
CA LEU A 111 -16.26 0.57 -9.00
C LEU A 111 -16.20 1.56 -10.19
N ARG A 112 -15.48 1.21 -11.26
CA ARG A 112 -15.46 2.00 -12.51
C ARG A 112 -16.81 2.06 -13.21
N GLU A 113 -17.54 0.95 -13.29
CA GLU A 113 -18.91 0.88 -13.84
C GLU A 113 -19.88 1.77 -13.05
N MET A 114 -19.63 1.99 -11.76
CA MET A 114 -20.38 2.91 -10.89
C MET A 114 -19.97 4.38 -11.11
N GLY A 115 -19.13 4.68 -12.09
CA GLY A 115 -18.69 6.04 -12.44
C GLY A 115 -17.65 6.63 -11.48
N LEU A 116 -16.99 5.81 -10.66
CA LEU A 116 -15.97 6.29 -9.73
C LEU A 116 -14.57 6.29 -10.38
N PRO A 117 -13.88 7.45 -10.43
CA PRO A 117 -12.46 7.52 -10.69
C PRO A 117 -11.67 6.75 -9.63
N LEU A 118 -10.65 6.02 -10.06
CA LEU A 118 -9.81 5.19 -9.19
C LEU A 118 -8.37 5.67 -9.22
N GLY A 119 -7.67 5.56 -8.10
CA GLY A 119 -6.23 5.82 -8.08
C GLY A 119 -5.48 4.99 -7.07
N ILE A 120 -4.16 5.01 -7.18
CA ILE A 120 -3.23 4.46 -6.21
C ILE A 120 -2.52 5.63 -5.51
N LEU A 121 -2.33 5.55 -4.20
CA LEU A 121 -1.39 6.38 -3.45
C LEU A 121 -0.48 5.47 -2.64
N SER A 122 0.79 5.38 -3.03
CA SER A 122 1.73 4.40 -2.48
C SER A 122 3.07 5.00 -2.08
N ASN A 123 3.68 4.37 -1.09
CA ASN A 123 5.09 4.61 -0.76
C ASN A 123 6.03 4.19 -1.91
N GLY A 124 5.63 3.26 -2.79
CA GLY A 124 6.44 2.77 -3.90
C GLY A 124 6.84 3.88 -4.87
N ASN A 125 8.11 3.91 -5.31
CA ASN A 125 8.56 4.84 -6.34
C ASN A 125 7.93 4.52 -7.71
N PRO A 126 7.85 5.49 -8.64
CA PRO A 126 7.03 5.37 -9.87
C PRO A 126 7.32 4.13 -10.71
N GLN A 127 8.60 3.84 -10.98
CA GLN A 127 9.00 2.69 -11.80
C GLN A 127 8.53 1.36 -11.20
N MET A 128 8.56 1.26 -9.87
CA MET A 128 8.12 0.06 -9.15
C MET A 128 6.60 -0.12 -9.25
N LEU A 129 5.84 0.97 -9.12
CA LEU A 129 4.39 0.94 -9.23
C LEU A 129 3.93 0.62 -10.66
N GLU A 130 4.57 1.18 -11.67
CA GLU A 130 4.25 0.91 -13.08
C GLU A 130 4.37 -0.58 -13.40
N ILE A 131 5.46 -1.23 -12.96
CA ILE A 131 5.68 -2.67 -13.16
C ILE A 131 4.65 -3.48 -12.38
N ALA A 132 4.37 -3.14 -11.12
CA ALA A 132 3.39 -3.85 -10.30
C ALA A 132 1.97 -3.79 -10.90
N VAL A 133 1.53 -2.60 -11.34
CA VAL A 133 0.21 -2.41 -11.97
C VAL A 133 0.10 -3.20 -13.28
N LYS A 134 1.16 -3.20 -14.09
CA LYS A 134 1.20 -3.93 -15.37
C LYS A 134 1.19 -5.44 -15.17
N SER A 135 2.04 -5.95 -14.28
CA SER A 135 2.16 -7.39 -14.01
C SER A 135 0.89 -7.98 -13.40
N ALA A 136 0.16 -7.19 -12.61
CA ALA A 136 -1.13 -7.58 -12.04
C ALA A 136 -2.33 -7.45 -13.00
N GLY A 137 -2.13 -7.03 -14.26
CA GLY A 137 -3.23 -6.89 -15.23
C GLY A 137 -4.22 -5.78 -14.88
N MET A 138 -3.81 -4.76 -14.11
CA MET A 138 -4.66 -3.64 -13.69
C MET A 138 -4.47 -2.37 -14.54
N SER A 139 -3.70 -2.45 -15.63
CA SER A 139 -3.50 -1.33 -16.56
C SER A 139 -4.82 -0.79 -17.09
N GLY A 140 -4.98 0.53 -17.06
CA GLY A 140 -6.20 1.22 -17.52
C GLY A 140 -7.34 1.28 -16.50
N LEU A 141 -7.22 0.64 -15.34
CA LEU A 141 -8.23 0.74 -14.28
C LEU A 141 -8.09 2.00 -13.42
N PHE A 142 -6.88 2.57 -13.33
CA PHE A 142 -6.60 3.73 -12.50
C PHE A 142 -6.43 4.98 -13.35
N ASP A 143 -7.14 6.05 -12.97
CA ASP A 143 -7.00 7.39 -13.54
C ASP A 143 -5.71 8.05 -13.06
N HIS A 144 -5.26 7.73 -11.84
CA HIS A 144 -4.00 8.23 -11.26
C HIS A 144 -3.22 7.13 -10.52
N VAL A 145 -1.92 7.02 -10.78
CA VAL A 145 -0.99 6.19 -9.98
C VAL A 145 0.02 7.13 -9.31
N LEU A 146 -0.20 7.39 -8.02
CA LEU A 146 0.53 8.42 -7.26
C LEU A 146 1.57 7.76 -6.35
N SER A 147 2.79 8.32 -6.42
CA SER A 147 3.93 7.92 -5.60
C SER A 147 4.30 9.05 -4.64
N VAL A 148 4.63 8.71 -3.40
CA VAL A 148 5.17 9.67 -2.42
C VAL A 148 6.55 10.23 -2.81
N ASP A 149 7.22 9.65 -3.82
CA ASP A 149 8.47 10.15 -4.39
C ASP A 149 8.38 11.63 -4.79
N ALA A 150 7.20 12.06 -5.28
CA ALA A 150 6.93 13.45 -5.65
C ALA A 150 7.09 14.46 -4.50
N VAL A 151 6.91 14.01 -3.25
CA VAL A 151 7.02 14.86 -2.04
C VAL A 151 8.17 14.45 -1.14
N ARG A 152 8.92 13.40 -1.51
CA ARG A 152 10.08 12.90 -0.77
C ARG A 152 9.81 12.60 0.71
N LEU A 153 8.56 12.28 1.05
CA LEU A 153 8.11 11.98 2.41
C LEU A 153 7.14 10.82 2.39
N TYR A 154 7.42 9.78 3.16
CA TYR A 154 6.59 8.58 3.26
C TYR A 154 5.35 8.80 4.11
N LYS A 155 4.32 7.97 3.91
CA LYS A 155 3.20 7.85 4.84
C LYS A 155 3.75 7.55 6.26
N THR A 156 3.26 8.18 7.32
CA THR A 156 2.02 8.98 7.45
C THR A 156 2.20 10.49 7.31
N ALA A 157 3.24 10.98 6.62
CA ALA A 157 3.44 12.41 6.43
C ALA A 157 2.24 13.07 5.71
N PRO A 158 1.75 14.24 6.16
CA PRO A 158 0.61 14.92 5.51
C PRO A 158 0.82 15.20 4.02
N ALA A 159 2.06 15.51 3.61
CA ALA A 159 2.42 15.76 2.22
C ALA A 159 2.16 14.55 1.31
N ALA A 160 2.32 13.32 1.82
CA ALA A 160 2.01 12.11 1.06
C ALA A 160 0.52 12.01 0.77
N TYR A 161 -0.32 12.20 1.79
CA TYR A 161 -1.78 12.15 1.67
C TYR A 161 -2.34 13.27 0.79
N ALA A 162 -1.74 14.45 0.83
CA ALA A 162 -2.15 15.62 0.04
C ALA A 162 -2.05 15.41 -1.49
N LEU A 163 -1.27 14.42 -1.95
CA LEU A 163 -1.16 14.08 -3.38
C LEU A 163 -2.50 13.67 -3.98
N ALA A 164 -3.35 12.95 -3.24
CA ALA A 164 -4.62 12.46 -3.77
C ALA A 164 -5.64 13.58 -4.02
N PRO A 165 -5.96 14.47 -3.07
CA PRO A 165 -6.81 15.63 -3.33
C PRO A 165 -6.30 16.50 -4.48
N ALA A 166 -4.98 16.71 -4.57
CA ALA A 166 -4.37 17.50 -5.63
C ALA A 166 -4.56 16.87 -7.02
N ALA A 167 -4.37 15.55 -7.15
CA ALA A 167 -4.53 14.85 -8.43
C ALA A 167 -5.99 14.76 -8.89
N PHE A 168 -6.91 14.46 -7.96
CA PHE A 168 -8.33 14.27 -8.29
C PHE A 168 -9.15 15.56 -8.35
N GLY A 169 -8.59 16.69 -7.88
CA GLY A 169 -9.29 17.98 -7.87
C GLY A 169 -10.54 17.99 -6.97
N VAL A 170 -10.55 17.18 -5.92
CA VAL A 170 -11.67 17.11 -4.96
C VAL A 170 -11.13 17.12 -3.51
N PRO A 171 -11.92 17.61 -2.54
CA PRO A 171 -11.52 17.58 -1.12
C PRO A 171 -11.30 16.16 -0.60
N ALA A 172 -10.42 16.00 0.39
CA ALA A 172 -10.14 14.71 1.04
C ALA A 172 -11.43 14.00 1.52
N ALA A 173 -12.39 14.75 2.08
CA ALA A 173 -13.67 14.20 2.54
C ALA A 173 -14.55 13.59 1.43
N GLN A 174 -14.25 13.85 0.15
CA GLN A 174 -14.93 13.26 -1.01
C GLN A 174 -14.14 12.10 -1.63
N ILE A 175 -12.99 11.75 -1.08
CA ILE A 175 -12.18 10.59 -1.49
C ILE A 175 -12.37 9.48 -0.46
N LEU A 176 -12.68 8.28 -0.95
CA LEU A 176 -12.60 7.05 -0.17
C LEU A 176 -11.18 6.50 -0.26
N PHE A 177 -10.45 6.56 0.84
CA PHE A 177 -9.11 5.98 0.95
C PHE A 177 -9.18 4.55 1.50
N VAL A 178 -8.57 3.61 0.79
CA VAL A 178 -8.64 2.17 1.09
C VAL A 178 -7.25 1.64 1.37
N SER A 179 -7.05 0.99 2.51
CA SER A 179 -5.77 0.37 2.87
C SER A 179 -5.99 -0.90 3.67
N SER A 180 -5.10 -1.88 3.54
CA SER A 180 -5.04 -3.06 4.42
C SER A 180 -4.15 -2.82 5.65
N ASN A 181 -3.34 -1.77 5.62
CA ASN A 181 -2.49 -1.38 6.73
C ASN A 181 -3.31 -0.53 7.71
N GLY A 182 -3.59 -1.04 8.92
CA GLY A 182 -4.42 -0.35 9.93
C GLY A 182 -3.91 1.06 10.25
N TRP A 183 -2.59 1.21 10.43
CA TRP A 183 -1.94 2.50 10.66
C TRP A 183 -2.11 3.49 9.50
N ASP A 184 -2.20 3.03 8.25
CA ASP A 184 -2.38 3.89 7.08
C ASP A 184 -3.85 4.32 6.95
N ALA A 185 -4.79 3.44 7.26
CA ALA A 185 -6.21 3.80 7.38
C ALA A 185 -6.43 4.85 8.48
N CYS A 186 -5.73 4.74 9.61
CA CYS A 186 -5.75 5.76 10.68
C CYS A 186 -5.12 7.09 10.21
N GLY A 187 -3.93 7.03 9.60
CA GLY A 187 -3.24 8.21 9.05
C GLY A 187 -4.09 8.99 8.03
N ALA A 188 -4.73 8.26 7.11
CA ALA A 188 -5.66 8.85 6.15
C ALA A 188 -6.91 9.43 6.81
N THR A 189 -7.40 8.83 7.90
CA THR A 189 -8.54 9.36 8.64
C THR A 189 -8.21 10.70 9.30
N TRP A 190 -7.04 10.83 9.93
CA TRP A 190 -6.56 12.12 10.45
C TRP A 190 -6.39 13.19 9.37
N HIS A 191 -6.00 12.80 8.15
CA HIS A 191 -5.91 13.73 7.02
C HIS A 191 -7.29 14.25 6.55
N GLY A 192 -8.37 13.53 6.87
CA GLY A 192 -9.74 13.92 6.54
C GLY A 192 -10.37 13.14 5.38
N PHE A 193 -9.81 12.00 4.99
CA PHE A 193 -10.45 11.09 4.03
C PHE A 193 -11.66 10.38 4.67
N THR A 194 -12.61 9.94 3.83
CA THR A 194 -13.44 8.79 4.23
C THR A 194 -12.57 7.55 4.07
N THR A 195 -12.50 6.67 5.05
CA THR A 195 -11.55 5.55 5.03
C THR A 195 -12.24 4.19 5.15
N PHE A 196 -11.73 3.20 4.41
CA PHE A 196 -12.12 1.80 4.54
C PHE A 196 -10.89 0.94 4.80
N TRP A 197 -10.87 0.20 5.91
CA TRP A 197 -9.79 -0.69 6.25
C TRP A 197 -10.08 -2.13 5.81
N ILE A 198 -9.24 -2.67 4.93
CA ILE A 198 -9.29 -4.08 4.54
C ILE A 198 -8.45 -4.91 5.53
N ASN A 199 -9.09 -5.41 6.57
CA ASN A 199 -8.48 -6.19 7.63
C ASN A 199 -8.43 -7.69 7.28
N ARG A 200 -7.55 -8.06 6.35
CA ARG A 200 -7.41 -9.45 5.86
C ARG A 200 -7.06 -10.46 6.96
N LEU A 201 -6.37 -10.03 8.00
CA LEU A 201 -5.87 -10.91 9.07
C LEU A 201 -6.74 -10.88 10.34
N GLY A 202 -7.84 -10.11 10.34
CA GLY A 202 -8.71 -10.01 11.51
C GLY A 202 -8.02 -9.42 12.74
N HIS A 203 -7.02 -8.56 12.55
CA HIS A 203 -6.31 -7.90 13.64
C HIS A 203 -7.23 -6.95 14.41
N PRO A 204 -6.94 -6.66 15.69
CA PRO A 204 -7.64 -5.59 16.40
C PRO A 204 -7.39 -4.24 15.71
N PRO A 205 -8.32 -3.27 15.83
CA PRO A 205 -8.05 -1.89 15.43
C PRO A 205 -6.79 -1.36 16.13
N GLU A 206 -6.03 -0.52 15.43
CA GLU A 206 -4.89 0.17 16.04
C GLU A 206 -5.37 1.07 17.18
N ALA A 207 -4.67 1.03 18.31
CA ALA A 207 -4.98 1.86 19.48
C ALA A 207 -4.41 3.29 19.31
N LEU A 208 -4.94 4.02 18.31
CA LEU A 208 -4.49 5.35 17.92
C LEU A 208 -5.55 6.45 18.16
N ASP A 209 -6.55 6.18 18.99
CA ASP A 209 -7.66 7.12 19.30
C ASP A 209 -8.42 7.62 18.05
N VAL A 210 -8.37 6.84 16.96
CA VAL A 210 -9.07 7.09 15.70
C VAL A 210 -9.49 5.75 15.10
N ALA A 211 -10.62 5.73 14.40
CA ALA A 211 -11.11 4.56 13.69
C ALA A 211 -11.45 4.92 12.23
N PRO A 212 -11.22 3.99 11.27
CA PRO A 212 -11.68 4.20 9.91
C PRO A 212 -13.20 4.23 9.84
N ALA A 213 -13.77 4.82 8.78
CA ALA A 213 -15.22 4.94 8.63
C ALA A 213 -15.93 3.57 8.56
N ALA A 214 -15.25 2.56 8.02
CA ALA A 214 -15.66 1.16 8.07
C ALA A 214 -14.43 0.25 7.92
N ALA A 215 -14.62 -1.04 8.19
CA ALA A 215 -13.65 -2.09 7.91
C ALA A 215 -14.36 -3.32 7.35
N GLY A 216 -13.62 -4.14 6.60
CA GLY A 216 -14.06 -5.43 6.06
C GLY A 216 -12.87 -6.35 5.90
N HIS A 217 -13.11 -7.60 5.49
CA HIS A 217 -12.06 -8.61 5.33
C HIS A 217 -11.32 -8.47 4.01
N ASP A 218 -12.03 -8.12 2.92
CA ASP A 218 -11.42 -8.02 1.58
C ASP A 218 -12.08 -6.93 0.70
N MET A 219 -11.65 -6.86 -0.58
CA MET A 219 -12.16 -5.87 -1.54
C MET A 219 -13.64 -6.03 -1.87
N ARG A 220 -14.25 -7.20 -1.64
CA ARG A 220 -15.69 -7.40 -1.88
C ARG A 220 -16.52 -6.70 -0.82
N ASP A 221 -16.05 -6.66 0.42
CA ASP A 221 -16.70 -5.90 1.50
C ASP A 221 -16.62 -4.40 1.26
N LEU A 222 -15.49 -3.93 0.71
CA LEU A 222 -15.36 -2.55 0.21
C LEU A 222 -16.46 -2.25 -0.81
N LEU A 223 -16.66 -3.14 -1.79
CA LEU A 223 -17.66 -2.95 -2.82
C LEU A 223 -19.08 -2.84 -2.23
N GLN A 224 -19.42 -3.72 -1.29
CA GLN A 224 -20.70 -3.67 -0.57
C GLN A 224 -20.86 -2.34 0.18
N PHE A 225 -19.81 -1.87 0.86
CA PHE A 225 -19.81 -0.59 1.56
C PHE A 225 -20.07 0.59 0.60
N VAL A 226 -19.42 0.61 -0.57
CA VAL A 226 -19.63 1.67 -1.56
C VAL A 226 -21.05 1.63 -2.13
N GLN A 227 -21.56 0.44 -2.45
CA GLN A 227 -22.92 0.25 -2.96
C GLN A 227 -23.98 0.75 -1.97
N ALA A 228 -23.88 0.35 -0.70
CA ALA A 228 -24.81 0.76 0.35
C ALA A 228 -24.91 2.29 0.48
N ARG A 229 -23.78 3.00 0.33
CA ARG A 229 -23.73 4.46 0.42
C ARG A 229 -24.26 5.20 -0.81
N GLN A 230 -24.26 4.54 -1.97
CA GLN A 230 -24.88 5.11 -3.18
C GLN A 230 -26.40 4.98 -3.13
N SER A 231 -26.94 3.87 -2.62
CA SER A 231 -28.38 3.63 -2.47
C SER A 231 -29.08 4.49 -1.41
N MET A 232 -28.32 5.17 -0.54
CA MET A 232 -28.86 6.11 0.46
C MET A 232 -28.99 7.55 -0.06
N ARG A 233 -28.76 7.78 -1.36
CA ARG A 233 -28.98 9.07 -2.04
C ARG A 233 -30.17 8.97 -2.98
#